data_AF-K0SBV3-F1
#
_entry.id   AF-K0SBV3-F1
#
_cell.length_a   1.000
_cell.length_b   1.000
_cell.length_c   1.000
_cell.angle_alpha   90.00
_cell.angle_beta   90.00
_cell.angle_gamma   90.00
#
_symmetry.space_group_name_H-M   'P 1'
#
loop_
_entity.id
_entity.type
_entity.pdbx_description
1 polymer ?
#
loop_
_entity_poly.entity_id
_entity_poly.type
_entity_poly.pdbx_seq_one_letter_code
_entity_poly.pdbx_strand_id
1 'polypeptide(L)'
;MPTYNFKQMAPVPSANDLVDIVLTRTQRRTPTVVHPGYKISRIRSFYMRKIKFTQQTISERLTAMLSDFPRLSDIHPFYSDLCNTLYDRDHYKLALGQINTAKQLVDAVARDMVRMVKYGDSLYRCKCLKRAALGRMCTILKRQKASLSYLEEVRKHMSRLPALDPNTRTLLMCGLPNVGKSSFMNKITRANVDVQPYAFTTKSLFVGHTDYKYLRWQVIDTPGILDHSLEGEF
;
A
#
# COMPACT_ATOMS: atom_id res chain seq x y z
N MET A 1 1.05 -23.70 3.46
CA MET A 1 1.19 -22.37 4.08
C MET A 1 0.19 -21.45 3.39
N PRO A 2 -0.48 -20.50 4.07
CA PRO A 2 -1.40 -19.61 3.38
C PRO A 2 -0.63 -18.88 2.27
N THR A 3 -1.13 -18.98 1.05
CA THR A 3 -0.44 -18.51 -0.16
C THR A 3 -0.23 -17.00 -0.15
N TYR A 4 -1.04 -16.26 0.62
CA TYR A 4 -0.98 -14.81 0.72
C TYR A 4 -1.09 -14.36 2.19
N ASN A 5 -0.10 -13.58 2.66
CA ASN A 5 -0.09 -13.01 4.00
C ASN A 5 -0.13 -11.48 3.95
N PHE A 6 -1.34 -10.92 3.99
CA PHE A 6 -1.55 -9.47 3.96
C PHE A 6 -1.18 -8.73 5.26
N LYS A 7 -0.73 -9.45 6.30
CA LYS A 7 -0.35 -8.84 7.59
C LYS A 7 1.04 -8.19 7.57
N GLN A 8 1.88 -8.54 6.61
CA GLN A 8 3.29 -8.10 6.57
C GLN A 8 3.51 -6.78 5.82
N MET A 9 2.45 -6.15 5.30
CA MET A 9 2.56 -4.91 4.52
C MET A 9 2.98 -3.73 5.41
N ALA A 10 4.01 -2.98 4.97
CA ALA A 10 4.48 -1.82 5.70
C ALA A 10 3.43 -0.69 5.72
N PRO A 11 3.33 0.11 6.80
CA PRO A 11 2.45 1.27 6.84
C PRO A 11 2.77 2.27 5.73
N VAL A 12 1.72 2.78 5.08
CA VAL A 12 1.82 3.82 4.06
C VAL A 12 1.73 5.19 4.76
N PRO A 13 2.81 6.00 4.76
CA PRO A 13 2.81 7.30 5.40
C PRO A 13 1.96 8.31 4.61
N SER A 14 1.50 9.36 5.30
CA SER A 14 0.84 10.48 4.63
C SER A 14 1.81 11.20 3.68
N ALA A 15 1.28 11.97 2.72
CA ALA A 15 2.12 12.71 1.78
C ALA A 15 3.06 13.71 2.48
N ASN A 16 2.63 14.32 3.60
CA ASN A 16 3.45 15.25 4.36
C ASN A 16 4.55 14.51 5.12
N ASP A 17 4.20 13.42 5.82
CA ASP A 17 5.18 12.61 6.55
C ASP A 17 6.21 12.02 5.60
N LEU A 18 5.79 11.58 4.41
CA LEU A 18 6.68 11.06 3.38
C LEU A 18 7.71 12.12 2.95
N VAL A 19 7.26 13.36 2.75
CA VAL A 19 8.15 14.49 2.44
C VAL A 19 9.14 14.74 3.58
N ASP A 20 8.65 14.79 4.83
CA ASP A 20 9.48 15.09 6.00
C ASP A 20 10.53 14.00 6.24
N ILE A 21 10.14 12.73 6.10
CA ILE A 21 11.04 11.58 6.19
C ILE A 21 12.14 11.68 5.12
N VAL A 22 11.78 11.98 3.87
CA VAL A 22 12.72 12.07 2.74
C VAL A 22 13.71 13.22 2.94
N LEU A 23 13.22 14.41 3.31
CA LEU A 23 14.06 15.60 3.48
C LEU A 23 14.97 15.45 4.70
N THR A 24 14.44 14.92 5.81
CA THR A 24 15.21 14.63 7.02
C THR A 24 16.31 13.60 6.76
N ARG A 25 16.00 12.50 6.04
CA ARG A 25 17.01 11.50 5.65
C ARG A 25 18.08 12.14 4.76
N THR A 26 17.69 12.99 3.81
CA THR A 26 18.64 13.71 2.94
C THR A 26 19.56 14.61 3.76
N GLN A 27 19.03 15.37 4.72
CA GLN A 27 19.82 16.28 5.55
C GLN A 27 20.79 15.53 6.47
N ARG A 28 20.35 14.43 7.10
CA ARG A 28 21.16 13.65 8.04
C ARG A 28 22.23 12.78 7.38
N ARG A 29 21.96 12.26 6.18
CA ARG A 29 22.85 11.28 5.50
C ARG A 29 23.79 11.90 4.46
N THR A 30 23.64 13.19 4.14
CA THR A 30 24.53 13.88 3.17
C THR A 30 25.28 15.04 3.82
N PRO A 31 26.52 15.34 3.40
CA PRO A 31 27.26 16.50 3.92
C PRO A 31 26.46 17.80 3.81
N THR A 32 26.55 18.68 4.79
CA THR A 32 25.70 19.89 4.89
C THR A 32 26.46 21.19 4.64
N VAL A 33 27.77 21.21 4.88
CA VAL A 33 28.60 22.42 4.79
C VAL A 33 29.25 22.52 3.41
N VAL A 34 29.17 23.71 2.80
CA VAL A 34 29.85 24.09 1.55
C VAL A 34 30.18 25.58 1.60
N HIS A 35 31.38 25.96 1.17
CA HIS A 35 31.84 27.35 1.19
C HIS A 35 31.99 27.94 -0.23
N PRO A 36 31.81 29.26 -0.42
CA PRO A 36 31.94 29.91 -1.72
C PRO A 36 33.33 29.74 -2.37
N GLY A 37 34.41 29.69 -1.58
CA GLY A 37 35.78 29.58 -2.09
C GLY A 37 36.18 28.19 -2.60
N TYR A 38 35.27 27.20 -2.58
CA TYR A 38 35.56 25.86 -3.09
C TYR A 38 35.55 25.82 -4.63
N LYS A 39 36.37 24.94 -5.21
CA LYS A 39 36.34 24.66 -6.67
C LYS A 39 34.91 24.36 -7.12
N ILE A 40 34.50 24.95 -8.24
CA ILE A 40 33.12 24.83 -8.76
C ILE A 40 32.71 23.35 -8.98
N SER A 41 33.63 22.49 -9.37
CA SER A 41 33.41 21.04 -9.51
C SER A 41 32.96 20.39 -8.19
N ARG A 42 33.54 20.79 -7.06
CA ARG A 42 33.16 20.32 -5.72
C ARG A 42 31.77 20.83 -5.33
N ILE A 43 31.46 22.10 -5.61
CA ILE A 43 30.14 22.70 -5.36
C ILE A 43 29.04 21.99 -6.18
N ARG A 44 29.28 21.77 -7.47
CA ARG A 44 28.37 21.04 -8.36
C ARG A 44 28.13 19.62 -7.84
N SER A 45 29.20 18.90 -7.52
CA SER A 45 29.13 17.53 -6.98
C SER A 45 28.36 17.46 -5.66
N PHE A 46 28.53 18.44 -4.78
CA PHE A 46 27.81 18.55 -3.51
C PHE A 46 26.30 18.63 -3.73
N TYR A 47 25.83 19.54 -4.60
CA TYR A 47 24.40 19.70 -4.86
C TYR A 47 23.82 18.56 -5.72
N MET A 48 24.58 18.02 -6.68
CA MET A 48 24.16 16.82 -7.43
C MET A 48 23.93 15.63 -6.51
N ARG A 49 24.84 15.40 -5.54
CA ARG A 49 24.69 14.33 -4.55
C ARG A 49 23.39 14.49 -3.76
N LYS A 50 23.04 15.71 -3.33
CA LYS A 50 21.77 15.95 -2.63
C LYS A 50 20.56 15.62 -3.48
N ILE A 51 20.51 16.09 -4.73
CA ILE A 51 19.38 15.82 -5.64
C ILE A 51 19.25 14.31 -5.91
N LYS A 52 20.36 13.63 -6.22
CA LYS A 52 20.37 12.18 -6.48
C LYS A 52 19.99 11.36 -5.25
N PHE A 53 20.51 11.71 -4.08
CA PHE A 53 20.17 11.02 -2.84
C PHE A 53 18.67 11.14 -2.51
N THR A 54 18.08 12.31 -2.70
CA THR A 54 16.63 12.49 -2.51
C THR A 54 15.84 11.68 -3.54
N GLN A 55 16.20 11.74 -4.82
CA GLN A 55 15.53 10.94 -5.86
C GLN A 55 15.58 9.44 -5.54
N GLN A 56 16.76 8.92 -5.19
CA GLN A 56 16.92 7.51 -4.82
C GLN A 56 16.05 7.17 -3.60
N THR A 57 16.07 7.99 -2.55
CA THR A 57 15.26 7.76 -1.35
C THR A 57 13.75 7.70 -1.66
N ILE A 58 13.26 8.59 -2.53
CA ILE A 58 11.86 8.59 -2.96
C ILE A 58 11.57 7.32 -3.78
N SER A 59 12.40 7.03 -4.78
CA SER A 59 12.20 5.90 -5.69
C SER A 59 12.21 4.56 -4.93
N GLU A 60 13.13 4.38 -3.97
CA GLU A 60 13.17 3.22 -3.07
C GLU A 60 11.87 3.07 -2.28
N ARG A 61 11.39 4.16 -1.64
CA ARG A 61 10.16 4.12 -0.84
C ARG A 61 8.92 3.83 -1.67
N LEU A 62 8.75 4.49 -2.80
CA LEU A 62 7.61 4.25 -3.68
C LEU A 62 7.66 2.83 -4.28
N THR A 63 8.85 2.32 -4.57
CA THR A 63 9.01 0.93 -5.05
C THR A 63 8.64 -0.08 -3.97
N ALA A 64 9.08 0.13 -2.72
CA ALA A 64 8.70 -0.72 -1.60
C ALA A 64 7.17 -0.75 -1.38
N MET A 65 6.51 0.41 -1.48
CA MET A 65 5.05 0.45 -1.42
C MET A 65 4.43 -0.37 -2.57
N LEU A 66 4.86 -0.17 -3.81
CA LEU A 66 4.33 -0.89 -4.96
C LEU A 66 4.57 -2.41 -4.90
N SER A 67 5.66 -2.87 -4.28
CA SER A 67 5.94 -4.30 -4.13
C SER A 67 5.14 -4.97 -3.01
N ASP A 68 4.79 -4.22 -1.96
CA ASP A 68 4.03 -4.74 -0.83
C ASP A 68 2.55 -4.99 -1.19
N PHE A 69 2.00 -4.21 -2.13
CA PHE A 69 0.63 -4.38 -2.59
C PHE A 69 0.51 -5.51 -3.62
N PRO A 70 -0.42 -6.46 -3.44
CA PRO A 70 -0.60 -7.57 -4.37
C PRO A 70 -1.13 -7.08 -5.73
N ARG A 71 -0.57 -7.62 -6.81
CA ARG A 71 -1.12 -7.41 -8.14
C ARG A 71 -2.36 -8.30 -8.31
N LEU A 72 -3.53 -7.67 -8.43
CA LEU A 72 -4.80 -8.38 -8.55
C LEU A 72 -4.87 -9.35 -9.74
N SER A 73 -4.07 -9.14 -10.80
CA SER A 73 -3.96 -10.05 -11.95
C SER A 73 -3.18 -11.33 -11.67
N ASP A 74 -2.29 -11.29 -10.67
CA ASP A 74 -1.28 -12.34 -10.45
C ASP A 74 -1.62 -13.19 -9.22
N ILE A 75 -2.65 -12.80 -8.45
CA ILE A 75 -3.14 -13.55 -7.28
C ILE A 75 -4.23 -14.55 -7.68
N HIS A 76 -4.51 -15.49 -6.79
CA HIS A 76 -5.56 -16.49 -6.99
C HIS A 76 -6.93 -15.83 -7.27
N PRO A 77 -7.75 -16.35 -8.22
CA PRO A 77 -9.04 -15.78 -8.58
C PRO A 77 -9.94 -15.42 -7.39
N PHE A 78 -10.06 -16.32 -6.40
CA PHE A 78 -10.77 -16.06 -5.14
C PHE A 78 -10.38 -14.73 -4.47
N TYR A 79 -9.07 -14.45 -4.34
CA TYR A 79 -8.60 -13.22 -3.73
C TYR A 79 -8.73 -12.02 -4.66
N SER A 80 -8.58 -12.22 -5.98
CA SER A 80 -8.85 -11.18 -6.98
C SER A 80 -10.30 -10.71 -6.90
N ASP A 81 -11.25 -11.63 -6.86
CA ASP A 81 -12.69 -11.32 -6.82
C ASP A 81 -13.07 -10.72 -5.46
N LEU A 82 -12.54 -11.26 -4.36
CA LEU A 82 -12.73 -10.67 -3.03
C LEU A 82 -12.21 -9.22 -2.98
N CYS A 83 -11.03 -8.96 -3.52
CA CYS A 83 -10.48 -7.60 -3.59
C CYS A 83 -11.28 -6.69 -4.53
N ASN A 84 -11.81 -7.22 -5.63
CA ASN A 84 -12.66 -6.47 -6.55
C ASN A 84 -13.93 -5.98 -5.84
N THR A 85 -14.60 -6.85 -5.08
CA THR A 85 -15.80 -6.49 -4.31
C THR A 85 -15.48 -5.54 -3.15
N LEU A 86 -14.35 -5.71 -2.47
CA LEU A 86 -14.02 -4.91 -1.28
C LEU A 86 -13.44 -3.53 -1.58
N TYR A 87 -12.63 -3.39 -2.64
CA TYR A 87 -11.78 -2.21 -2.82
C TYR A 87 -12.02 -1.43 -4.11
N ASP A 88 -12.91 -1.93 -4.98
CA ASP A 88 -13.02 -1.51 -6.39
C ASP A 88 -11.67 -1.69 -7.12
N ARG A 89 -11.63 -2.68 -8.02
CA ARG A 89 -10.42 -3.02 -8.78
C ARG A 89 -9.87 -1.84 -9.57
N ASP A 90 -10.74 -0.99 -10.11
CA ASP A 90 -10.32 0.09 -11.00
C ASP A 90 -9.75 1.24 -10.18
N HIS A 91 -10.37 1.58 -9.06
CA HIS A 91 -9.81 2.56 -8.11
C HIS A 91 -8.48 2.10 -7.51
N TYR A 92 -8.38 0.82 -7.13
CA TYR A 92 -7.14 0.22 -6.61
C TYR A 92 -5.99 0.29 -7.62
N LYS A 93 -6.23 -0.13 -8.87
CA LYS A 93 -5.24 -0.07 -9.95
C LYS A 93 -4.85 1.36 -10.28
N LEU A 94 -5.81 2.29 -10.29
CA LEU A 94 -5.54 3.70 -10.54
C LEU A 94 -4.63 4.30 -9.46
N ALA A 95 -4.89 4.01 -8.18
CA ALA A 95 -4.07 4.48 -7.06
C ALA A 95 -2.61 3.98 -7.18
N LEU A 96 -2.40 2.68 -7.43
CA LEU A 96 -1.05 2.14 -7.65
C LEU A 96 -0.39 2.70 -8.91
N GLY A 97 -1.16 2.89 -9.99
CA GLY A 97 -0.69 3.52 -11.23
C GLY A 97 -0.23 4.97 -11.02
N GLN A 98 -0.95 5.74 -10.20
CA GLN A 98 -0.56 7.11 -9.82
C GLN A 98 0.75 7.13 -9.04
N ILE A 99 0.95 6.19 -8.11
CA ILE A 99 2.22 6.05 -7.37
C ILE A 99 3.39 5.70 -8.31
N ASN A 100 3.18 4.78 -9.25
CA ASN A 100 4.20 4.43 -10.25
C ASN A 100 4.52 5.62 -11.18
N THR A 101 3.51 6.36 -11.60
CA THR A 101 3.69 7.58 -12.41
C THR A 101 4.48 8.64 -11.63
N ALA A 102 4.16 8.83 -10.34
CA ALA A 102 4.88 9.76 -9.47
C ALA A 102 6.36 9.39 -9.33
N LYS A 103 6.69 8.10 -9.21
CA LYS A 103 8.08 7.60 -9.24
C LYS A 103 8.80 8.00 -10.52
N GLN A 104 8.20 7.74 -11.68
CA GLN A 104 8.77 8.08 -12.99
C GLN A 104 8.98 9.60 -13.15
N LEU A 105 8.03 10.41 -12.69
CA LEU A 105 8.12 11.87 -12.70
C LEU A 105 9.28 12.37 -11.82
N VAL A 106 9.46 11.80 -10.63
CA VAL A 106 10.58 12.15 -9.73
C VAL A 106 11.93 11.82 -10.40
N ASP A 107 12.03 10.66 -11.04
CA ASP A 107 13.23 10.25 -11.77
C ASP A 107 13.54 11.18 -12.96
N ALA A 108 12.51 11.63 -13.69
CA ALA A 108 12.64 12.62 -14.75
C ALA A 108 13.14 13.98 -14.21
N VAL A 109 12.49 14.51 -13.17
CA VAL A 109 12.89 15.79 -12.53
C VAL A 109 14.34 15.73 -12.05
N ALA A 110 14.76 14.63 -11.44
CA ALA A 110 16.13 14.46 -10.97
C ALA A 110 17.15 14.48 -12.11
N ARG A 111 16.86 13.76 -13.22
CA ARG A 111 17.74 13.72 -14.39
C ARG A 111 17.95 15.11 -14.98
N ASP A 112 16.87 15.86 -15.18
CA ASP A 112 16.92 17.22 -15.76
C ASP A 112 17.66 18.20 -14.85
N MET A 113 17.34 18.18 -13.55
CA MET A 113 17.96 19.09 -12.58
C MET A 113 19.44 18.80 -12.40
N VAL A 114 19.85 17.53 -12.38
CA VAL A 114 21.27 17.15 -12.32
C VAL A 114 22.00 17.60 -13.58
N ARG A 115 21.37 17.48 -14.76
CA ARG A 115 21.94 18.01 -16.02
C ARG A 115 22.15 19.52 -15.93
N MET A 116 21.19 20.29 -15.43
CA MET A 116 21.34 21.74 -15.26
C MET A 116 22.44 22.12 -14.26
N VAL A 117 22.60 21.38 -13.16
CA VAL A 117 23.65 21.65 -12.16
C VAL A 117 25.06 21.46 -12.74
N LYS A 118 25.24 20.64 -13.79
CA LYS A 118 26.55 20.48 -14.46
C LYS A 118 27.08 21.79 -15.02
N TYR A 119 26.20 22.70 -15.40
CA TYR A 119 26.51 24.00 -15.98
C TYR A 119 26.36 25.17 -14.99
N GLY A 120 26.15 24.90 -13.70
CA GLY A 120 26.05 25.94 -12.68
C GLY A 120 27.38 26.69 -12.50
N ASP A 121 27.38 28.01 -12.66
CA ASP A 121 28.55 28.90 -12.59
C ASP A 121 28.94 29.29 -11.15
N SER A 122 27.99 29.28 -10.23
CA SER A 122 28.13 29.86 -8.89
C SER A 122 27.49 28.99 -7.81
N LEU A 123 27.89 29.22 -6.55
CA LEU A 123 27.27 28.62 -5.38
C LEU A 123 25.77 28.93 -5.32
N TYR A 124 25.40 30.19 -5.57
CA TYR A 124 24.01 30.66 -5.54
C TYR A 124 23.16 29.92 -6.58
N ARG A 125 23.61 29.87 -7.84
CA ARG A 125 22.89 29.18 -8.92
C ARG A 125 22.70 27.69 -8.62
N CYS A 126 23.74 27.00 -8.14
CA CYS A 126 23.62 25.59 -7.77
C CYS A 126 22.67 25.38 -6.57
N LYS A 127 22.67 26.28 -5.58
CA LYS A 127 21.73 26.25 -4.45
C LYS A 127 20.29 26.42 -4.90
N CYS A 128 20.03 27.36 -5.82
CA CYS A 128 18.71 27.59 -6.41
C CYS A 128 18.21 26.37 -7.19
N LEU A 129 19.05 25.79 -8.06
CA LEU A 129 18.72 24.56 -8.79
C LEU A 129 18.38 23.39 -7.85
N LYS A 130 19.16 23.22 -6.77
CA LYS A 130 18.85 22.22 -5.75
C LYS A 130 17.50 22.49 -5.07
N ARG A 131 17.21 23.74 -4.69
CA ARG A 131 15.91 24.09 -4.07
C ARG A 131 14.74 23.81 -5.01
N ALA A 132 14.87 24.19 -6.29
CA ALA A 132 13.86 23.93 -7.31
C ALA A 132 13.64 22.42 -7.52
N ALA A 133 14.71 21.63 -7.60
CA ALA A 133 14.63 20.18 -7.74
C ALA A 133 13.87 19.52 -6.58
N LEU A 134 14.28 19.79 -5.33
CA LEU A 134 13.63 19.22 -4.16
C LEU A 134 12.19 19.72 -4.03
N GLY A 135 11.92 21.00 -4.30
CA GLY A 135 10.57 21.56 -4.30
C GLY A 135 9.65 20.84 -5.27
N ARG A 136 10.08 20.64 -6.53
CA ARG A 136 9.30 19.90 -7.54
C ARG A 136 9.03 18.46 -7.12
N MET A 137 10.02 17.77 -6.56
CA MET A 137 9.84 16.41 -6.04
C MET A 137 8.81 16.36 -4.91
N CYS A 138 8.90 17.29 -3.94
CA CYS A 138 7.92 17.37 -2.86
C CYS A 138 6.51 17.69 -3.37
N THR A 139 6.37 18.56 -4.37
CA THR A 139 5.07 18.85 -4.99
C THR A 139 4.46 17.61 -5.65
N ILE A 140 5.27 16.80 -6.34
CA ILE A 140 4.81 15.53 -6.94
C ILE A 140 4.27 14.59 -5.86
N LEU A 141 4.98 14.46 -4.73
CA LEU A 141 4.55 13.63 -3.60
C LEU A 141 3.26 14.15 -2.96
N LYS A 142 3.18 15.46 -2.70
CA LYS A 142 1.99 16.10 -2.12
C LYS A 142 0.74 15.96 -2.98
N ARG A 143 0.90 15.90 -4.30
CA ARG A 143 -0.21 15.67 -5.23
C ARG A 143 -0.85 14.27 -5.07
N GLN A 144 -0.12 13.28 -4.55
CA GLN A 144 -0.63 11.91 -4.34
C GLN A 144 -1.30 11.72 -2.97
N LYS A 145 -1.73 12.81 -2.30
CA LYS A 145 -2.35 12.74 -0.97
C LYS A 145 -3.54 11.79 -0.91
N ALA A 146 -4.45 11.87 -1.88
CA ALA A 146 -5.65 11.03 -1.92
C ALA A 146 -5.29 9.54 -2.07
N SER A 147 -4.42 9.22 -3.03
CA SER A 147 -4.00 7.85 -3.33
C SER A 147 -3.26 7.21 -2.15
N LEU A 148 -2.38 7.96 -1.47
CA LEU A 148 -1.67 7.46 -0.27
C LEU A 148 -2.62 7.22 0.90
N SER A 149 -3.63 8.09 1.10
CA SER A 149 -4.64 7.90 2.15
C SER A 149 -5.47 6.65 1.90
N TYR A 150 -5.97 6.50 0.67
CA TYR A 150 -6.72 5.32 0.24
C TYR A 150 -5.89 4.04 0.40
N LEU A 151 -4.63 4.02 -0.05
CA LEU A 151 -3.77 2.84 0.08
C LEU A 151 -3.51 2.47 1.55
N GLU A 152 -3.40 3.43 2.47
CA GLU A 152 -3.29 3.11 3.90
C GLU A 152 -4.58 2.52 4.48
N GLU A 153 -5.75 3.00 4.06
CA GLU A 153 -7.04 2.42 4.45
C GLU A 153 -7.19 0.99 3.94
N VAL A 154 -6.87 0.75 2.66
CA VAL A 154 -6.84 -0.58 2.06
C VAL A 154 -5.86 -1.48 2.82
N ARG A 155 -4.64 -1.02 3.10
CA ARG A 155 -3.65 -1.79 3.87
C ARG A 155 -4.16 -2.17 5.26
N LYS A 156 -4.76 -1.23 5.99
CA LYS A 156 -5.36 -1.50 7.31
C LYS A 156 -6.44 -2.56 7.23
N HIS A 157 -7.33 -2.47 6.23
CA HIS A 157 -8.40 -3.44 6.04
C HIS A 157 -7.85 -4.82 5.63
N MET A 158 -6.94 -4.87 4.65
CA MET A 158 -6.28 -6.10 4.18
C MET A 158 -5.54 -6.82 5.31
N SER A 159 -4.89 -6.09 6.21
CA SER A 159 -4.18 -6.69 7.36
C SER A 159 -5.10 -7.43 8.35
N ARG A 160 -6.41 -7.17 8.31
CA ARG A 160 -7.42 -7.83 9.14
C ARG A 160 -8.06 -9.04 8.46
N LEU A 161 -7.84 -9.21 7.14
CA LEU A 161 -8.41 -10.35 6.41
C LEU A 161 -7.84 -11.67 6.95
N PRO A 162 -8.69 -12.70 7.12
CA PRO A 162 -8.21 -14.01 7.52
C PRO A 162 -7.35 -14.63 6.40
N ALA A 163 -6.35 -15.39 6.82
CA ALA A 163 -5.53 -16.16 5.89
C ALA A 163 -6.31 -17.41 5.47
N LEU A 164 -6.65 -17.49 4.18
CA LEU A 164 -7.39 -18.58 3.57
C LEU A 164 -6.48 -19.30 2.58
N ASP A 165 -6.64 -20.62 2.50
CA ASP A 165 -5.98 -21.42 1.48
C ASP A 165 -7.06 -21.97 0.55
N PRO A 166 -7.24 -21.40 -0.65
CA PRO A 166 -8.28 -21.83 -1.58
C PRO A 166 -8.18 -23.31 -1.99
N ASN A 167 -7.00 -23.93 -1.85
CA ASN A 167 -6.74 -25.29 -2.30
C ASN A 167 -6.88 -26.34 -1.19
N THR A 168 -7.17 -25.92 0.05
CA THR A 168 -7.31 -26.87 1.16
C THR A 168 -8.77 -27.26 1.42
N ARG A 169 -8.94 -28.31 2.24
CA ARG A 169 -10.25 -28.82 2.63
C ARG A 169 -11.01 -27.75 3.40
N THR A 170 -12.09 -27.28 2.81
CA THR A 170 -12.85 -26.14 3.29
C THR A 170 -14.33 -26.50 3.38
N LEU A 171 -14.94 -26.23 4.53
CA LEU A 171 -16.37 -26.32 4.79
C LEU A 171 -16.94 -24.90 4.81
N LEU A 172 -17.80 -24.58 3.85
CA LEU A 172 -18.46 -23.29 3.75
C LEU A 172 -19.83 -23.34 4.43
N MET A 173 -20.13 -22.37 5.28
CA MET A 173 -21.41 -22.24 5.95
C MET A 173 -22.25 -21.15 5.29
N CYS A 174 -23.19 -21.56 4.44
CA CYS A 174 -24.13 -20.66 3.76
C CYS A 174 -25.55 -20.79 4.33
N GLY A 175 -26.32 -19.70 4.26
CA GLY A 175 -27.73 -19.69 4.65
C GLY A 175 -28.22 -18.30 5.05
N LEU A 176 -29.51 -18.18 5.34
CA LEU A 176 -30.15 -16.91 5.72
C LEU A 176 -29.47 -16.26 6.95
N PRO A 177 -29.58 -14.93 7.12
CA PRO A 177 -29.19 -14.28 8.36
C PRO A 177 -29.85 -14.93 9.59
N ASN A 178 -29.17 -14.92 10.74
CA ASN A 178 -29.69 -15.39 12.03
C ASN A 178 -30.09 -16.88 12.17
N VAL A 179 -29.76 -17.75 11.21
CA VAL A 179 -30.02 -19.21 11.32
C VAL A 179 -29.05 -19.97 12.24
N GLY A 180 -28.15 -19.26 12.93
CA GLY A 180 -27.20 -19.86 13.88
C GLY A 180 -25.88 -20.35 13.27
N LYS A 181 -25.50 -19.91 12.07
CA LYS A 181 -24.24 -20.28 11.40
C LYS A 181 -23.00 -20.02 12.27
N SER A 182 -22.85 -18.78 12.74
CA SER A 182 -21.71 -18.39 13.59
C SER A 182 -21.70 -19.15 14.93
N SER A 183 -22.87 -19.44 15.50
CA SER A 183 -22.99 -20.28 16.71
C SER A 183 -22.50 -21.70 16.48
N PHE A 184 -22.81 -22.29 15.32
CA PHE A 184 -22.32 -23.61 14.98
C PHE A 184 -20.80 -23.59 14.75
N MET A 185 -20.26 -22.59 14.03
CA MET A 185 -18.82 -22.44 13.85
C MET A 185 -18.07 -22.35 15.19
N ASN A 186 -18.56 -21.58 16.16
CA ASN A 186 -17.96 -21.47 17.49
C ASN A 186 -18.00 -22.80 18.29
N LYS A 187 -18.96 -23.68 18.00
CA LYS A 187 -19.03 -25.02 18.63
C LYS A 187 -18.07 -26.01 17.99
N ILE A 188 -17.89 -25.96 16.67
CA ILE A 188 -17.09 -26.94 15.94
C ILE A 188 -15.62 -26.53 15.74
N THR A 189 -15.30 -25.25 15.95
CA THR A 189 -13.95 -24.70 15.83
C THR A 189 -13.59 -23.91 17.09
N ARG A 190 -12.30 -23.59 17.27
CA ARG A 190 -11.85 -22.67 18.32
C ARG A 190 -11.99 -21.19 17.92
N ALA A 191 -12.79 -20.88 16.90
CA ALA A 191 -13.07 -19.50 16.53
C ALA A 191 -13.93 -18.84 17.63
N ASN A 192 -13.68 -17.56 17.88
CA ASN A 192 -14.51 -16.75 18.77
C ASN A 192 -15.15 -15.65 17.93
N VAL A 193 -16.26 -15.98 17.27
CA VAL A 193 -17.02 -15.05 16.45
C VAL A 193 -18.20 -14.51 17.24
N ASP A 194 -18.34 -13.19 17.27
CA ASP A 194 -19.44 -12.54 17.98
C ASP A 194 -20.79 -12.94 17.38
N VAL A 195 -21.65 -13.54 18.19
CA VAL A 195 -23.02 -13.88 17.83
C VAL A 195 -23.94 -12.82 18.42
N GLN A 196 -24.59 -12.02 17.56
CA GLN A 196 -25.57 -11.03 17.99
C GLN A 196 -26.92 -11.28 17.27
N PRO A 197 -28.06 -10.90 17.86
CA PRO A 197 -29.40 -11.34 17.42
C PRO A 197 -29.96 -10.61 16.18
N TYR A 198 -29.26 -9.61 15.64
CA TYR A 198 -29.69 -8.85 14.47
C TYR A 198 -28.99 -9.34 13.18
N ALA A 199 -29.62 -9.12 12.02
CA ALA A 199 -29.05 -9.54 10.73
C ALA A 199 -27.74 -8.78 10.40
N PHE A 200 -26.90 -9.36 9.55
CA PHE A 200 -25.60 -8.80 9.11
C PHE A 200 -24.52 -8.66 10.21
N THR A 201 -24.57 -9.50 11.23
CA THR A 201 -23.57 -9.52 12.32
C THR A 201 -22.17 -9.89 11.85
N THR A 202 -22.03 -10.71 10.81
CA THR A 202 -20.76 -10.95 10.12
C THR A 202 -20.66 -10.06 8.87
N LYS A 203 -20.01 -8.88 9.00
CA LYS A 203 -19.68 -7.99 7.86
C LYS A 203 -18.45 -8.46 7.06
N SER A 204 -17.76 -9.47 7.56
CA SER A 204 -16.53 -10.01 6.99
C SER A 204 -16.54 -11.54 7.09
N LEU A 205 -15.83 -12.21 6.18
CA LEU A 205 -15.64 -13.66 6.24
C LEU A 205 -14.86 -14.02 7.51
N PHE A 206 -15.37 -14.99 8.27
CA PHE A 206 -14.67 -15.55 9.42
C PHE A 206 -14.19 -16.95 9.11
N VAL A 207 -13.02 -17.30 9.67
CA VAL A 207 -12.37 -18.58 9.39
C VAL A 207 -12.01 -19.25 10.72
N GLY A 208 -12.61 -20.41 10.94
CA GLY A 208 -12.25 -21.33 11.99
C GLY A 208 -11.41 -22.49 11.45
N HIS A 209 -10.65 -23.14 12.33
CA HIS A 209 -9.98 -24.39 12.03
C HIS A 209 -10.46 -25.49 12.97
N THR A 210 -10.64 -26.69 12.44
CA THR A 210 -10.99 -27.88 13.20
C THR A 210 -10.23 -29.10 12.67
N ASP A 211 -9.99 -30.08 13.53
CA ASP A 211 -9.28 -31.30 13.19
C ASP A 211 -10.27 -32.47 13.19
N TYR A 212 -10.34 -33.18 12.08
CA TYR A 212 -11.20 -34.35 11.92
C TYR A 212 -10.45 -35.44 11.15
N LYS A 213 -10.45 -36.67 11.69
CA LYS A 213 -9.68 -37.81 11.15
C LYS A 213 -8.20 -37.48 10.89
N TYR A 214 -7.54 -36.82 11.86
CA TYR A 214 -6.15 -36.37 11.76
C TYR A 214 -5.85 -35.42 10.59
N LEU A 215 -6.89 -34.86 9.97
CA LEU A 215 -6.78 -33.88 8.90
C LEU A 215 -7.31 -32.54 9.39
N ARG A 216 -6.63 -31.46 8.99
CA ARG A 216 -7.05 -30.10 9.30
C ARG A 216 -8.06 -29.61 8.27
N TRP A 217 -9.16 -29.06 8.75
CA TRP A 217 -10.22 -28.45 7.96
C TRP A 217 -10.29 -26.95 8.23
N GLN A 218 -10.59 -26.19 7.18
CA GLN A 218 -10.99 -24.79 7.28
C GLN A 218 -12.52 -24.73 7.31
N VAL A 219 -13.08 -23.99 8.25
CA VAL A 219 -14.52 -23.72 8.31
C VAL A 219 -14.69 -22.24 8.07
N ILE A 220 -15.45 -21.88 7.04
CA ILE A 220 -15.67 -20.48 6.66
C ILE A 220 -17.13 -20.12 6.94
N ASP A 221 -17.34 -19.10 7.76
CA ASP A 221 -18.65 -18.50 7.99
C ASP A 221 -18.84 -17.30 7.06
N THR A 222 -19.92 -17.35 6.28
CA THR A 222 -20.28 -16.27 5.35
C THR A 222 -21.35 -15.37 5.96
N PRO A 223 -21.38 -14.09 5.57
CA PRO A 223 -22.56 -13.25 5.78
C PRO A 223 -23.82 -13.96 5.27
N GLY A 224 -24.95 -13.75 5.95
CA GLY A 224 -26.22 -14.29 5.49
C GLY A 224 -26.62 -13.68 4.15
N ILE A 225 -26.98 -14.53 3.19
CA ILE A 225 -27.47 -14.11 1.87
C ILE A 225 -28.99 -13.94 1.97
N LEU A 226 -29.52 -12.87 1.37
CA LEU A 226 -30.96 -12.66 1.16
C LEU A 226 -31.22 -12.79 -0.34
N ASP A 227 -32.29 -13.49 -0.73
CA ASP A 227 -32.76 -13.60 -2.12
C ASP A 227 -33.44 -12.29 -2.56
N HIS A 228 -32.67 -11.22 -2.66
CA HIS A 228 -33.08 -9.99 -3.33
C HIS A 228 -32.19 -9.81 -4.54
N SER A 229 -32.75 -9.37 -5.67
CA SER A 229 -32.02 -9.18 -6.92
C SER A 229 -30.82 -8.24 -6.71
N LEU A 230 -29.64 -8.67 -7.16
CA LEU A 230 -28.41 -7.85 -7.12
C LEU A 230 -28.46 -6.68 -8.12
N GLU A 231 -29.33 -6.78 -9.12
CA GLU A 231 -29.63 -5.73 -10.08
C GLU A 231 -30.99 -5.12 -9.73
N GLY A 232 -30.98 -4.16 -8.80
CA GLY A 232 -32.10 -3.27 -8.52
C GLY A 232 -31.95 -1.99 -9.32
N GLU A 233 -32.94 -1.74 -10.17
CA GLU A 233 -33.18 -0.55 -10.99
C GLU A 233 -32.76 0.77 -10.29
N PHE A 234 -31.95 1.57 -11.01
CA PHE A 234 -31.90 3.03 -10.86
C PHE A 234 -32.71 3.65 -12.00
#